data_AF-A0A0P1F9I1-F1
#
_entry.id   AF-A0A0P1F9I1-F1
#
_cell.length_a   1.000
_cell.length_b   1.000
_cell.length_c   1.000
_cell.angle_alpha   90.00
_cell.angle_beta   90.00
_cell.angle_gamma   90.00
#
_symmetry.space_group_name_H-M   'P 1'
#
loop_
_entity.id
_entity.type
_entity.pdbx_description
1 polymer ?
#
loop_
_entity_poly.entity_id
_entity_poly.type
_entity_poly.pdbx_seq_one_letter_code
_entity_poly.pdbx_strand_id
1 'polypeptide(L)'
;MKINYSTEDFFVEVPHRRINRNAYGTVGGAALLANLELAAGSYLFMRTNGRHRMVCRNATYRFMLPSTNGLHFKVEPISENLDHAIDALKPFNTDLKVNVYACGKHPGETGRRIGRGEVRFHVWPVQRDD
;
A
#
# COMPACT_ATOMS: atom_id res chain seq x y z
N MET A 1 9.72 -6.87 4.72
CA MET A 1 8.51 -6.71 3.90
C MET A 1 8.65 -7.63 2.71
N LYS A 2 7.58 -8.28 2.26
CA LYS A 2 7.53 -9.09 1.04
C LYS A 2 6.45 -8.50 0.14
N ILE A 3 6.70 -8.39 -1.16
CA ILE A 3 5.79 -7.78 -2.12
C ILE A 3 5.54 -8.78 -3.24
N ASN A 4 4.29 -8.93 -3.66
CA ASN A 4 3.92 -9.61 -4.90
C ASN A 4 3.64 -8.56 -5.98
N TYR A 5 4.52 -8.45 -6.98
CA TYR A 5 4.43 -7.44 -8.05
C TYR A 5 3.51 -7.88 -9.21
N SER A 6 2.38 -8.49 -8.89
CA SER A 6 1.34 -8.82 -9.88
C SER A 6 0.37 -7.65 -10.01
N THR A 7 0.00 -7.25 -11.22
CA THR A 7 -1.05 -6.23 -11.41
C THR A 7 -2.42 -6.72 -10.95
N GLU A 8 -2.67 -8.04 -11.09
CA GLU A 8 -3.95 -8.69 -10.79
C GLU A 8 -4.07 -9.12 -9.32
N ASP A 9 -2.94 -9.40 -8.67
CA ASP A 9 -2.90 -9.91 -7.29
C ASP A 9 -1.80 -9.22 -6.48
N PHE A 10 -1.71 -7.88 -6.61
CA PHE A 10 -0.74 -7.12 -5.83
C PHE A 10 -1.02 -7.26 -4.33
N PHE A 11 0.02 -7.62 -3.58
CA PHE A 11 -0.05 -7.55 -2.12
C PHE A 11 1.30 -7.25 -1.49
N VAL A 12 1.24 -6.76 -0.25
CA VAL A 12 2.41 -6.55 0.60
C VAL A 12 2.21 -7.24 1.94
N GLU A 13 3.21 -8.03 2.34
CA GLU A 13 3.27 -8.68 3.64
C GLU A 13 4.34 -8.06 4.54
N VAL A 14 3.95 -7.80 5.77
CA VAL A 14 4.82 -7.24 6.81
C VAL A 14 4.80 -8.15 8.02
N PRO A 15 5.95 -8.70 8.44
CA PRO A 15 5.99 -9.64 9.54
C PRO A 15 5.73 -8.95 10.89
N HIS A 16 5.18 -9.71 11.84
CA HIS A 16 5.01 -9.27 13.23
C HIS A 16 6.34 -9.30 13.99
N ARG A 17 7.19 -8.31 13.76
CA ARG A 17 8.50 -8.15 14.41
C ARG A 17 8.47 -7.03 15.45
N ARG A 18 9.46 -7.01 16.35
CA ARG A 18 9.59 -6.02 17.44
C ARG A 18 9.39 -4.58 16.97
N ILE A 19 9.93 -4.22 15.80
CA ILE A 19 9.80 -2.87 15.21
C ILE A 19 8.37 -2.47 14.84
N ASN A 20 7.47 -3.45 14.67
CA ASN A 20 6.09 -3.22 14.27
C ASN A 20 5.10 -3.35 15.43
N ARG A 21 5.57 -3.60 16.66
CA ARG A 21 4.71 -3.88 17.82
C ARG A 21 4.46 -2.64 18.67
N ASN A 22 3.28 -2.58 19.27
CA ASN A 22 2.96 -1.66 20.37
C ASN A 22 3.15 -2.34 21.74
N ALA A 23 2.89 -1.57 22.81
CA ALA A 23 2.98 -2.04 24.19
C ALA A 23 2.00 -3.20 24.52
N TYR A 24 0.92 -3.36 23.75
CA TYR A 24 -0.06 -4.44 23.90
C TYR A 24 0.32 -5.72 23.14
N GLY A 25 1.52 -5.77 22.53
CA GLY A 25 1.99 -6.93 21.78
C GLY A 25 1.28 -7.17 20.44
N THR A 26 0.50 -6.19 19.97
CA THR A 26 -0.14 -6.19 18.65
C THR A 26 0.60 -5.22 17.73
N VAL A 27 0.25 -5.20 16.43
CA VAL A 27 0.81 -4.22 15.51
C VAL A 27 0.49 -2.79 15.98
N GLY A 28 1.52 -1.95 16.06
CA GLY A 28 1.37 -0.54 16.43
C GLY A 28 0.76 0.30 15.32
N GLY A 29 -0.11 1.24 15.67
CA GLY A 29 -0.82 2.08 14.69
C GLY A 29 0.10 2.90 13.79
N ALA A 30 1.18 3.45 14.34
CA ALA A 30 2.18 4.18 13.55
C ALA A 30 2.90 3.27 12.54
N ALA A 31 3.31 2.07 12.97
CA ALA A 31 3.92 1.09 12.07
C ALA A 31 2.91 0.65 11.00
N LEU A 32 1.64 0.45 11.36
CA LEU A 32 0.60 0.13 10.41
C LEU A 32 0.45 1.22 9.34
N LEU A 33 0.37 2.49 9.75
CA LEU A 33 0.19 3.62 8.83
C LEU A 33 1.41 3.80 7.91
N ALA A 34 2.63 3.64 8.44
CA ALA A 34 3.85 3.67 7.64
C ALA A 34 3.88 2.55 6.58
N ASN A 35 3.52 1.32 6.97
CA ASN A 35 3.48 0.19 6.04
C ASN A 35 2.32 0.31 5.03
N LEU A 36 1.19 0.92 5.42
CA LEU A 36 0.09 1.24 4.52
C LEU A 36 0.54 2.17 3.39
N GLU A 37 1.24 3.26 3.74
CA GLU A 37 1.76 4.22 2.78
C GLU A 37 2.76 3.56 1.82
N LEU A 38 3.70 2.78 2.36
CA LEU A 38 4.67 2.04 1.55
C LEU A 38 4.00 1.03 0.62
N ALA A 39 2.96 0.32 1.07
CA ALA A 39 2.26 -0.64 0.22
C ALA A 39 1.54 0.05 -0.94
N ALA A 40 0.86 1.17 -0.67
CA ALA A 40 0.19 1.97 -1.69
C ALA A 40 1.20 2.60 -2.67
N GLY A 41 2.28 3.19 -2.17
CA GLY A 41 3.36 3.76 -3.00
C GLY A 41 4.05 2.71 -3.85
N SER A 42 4.30 1.51 -3.32
CA SER A 42 4.91 0.40 -4.06
C SER A 42 4.04 -0.06 -5.23
N TYR A 43 2.70 -0.05 -5.06
CA TYR A 43 1.77 -0.33 -6.14
C TYR A 43 1.87 0.73 -7.26
N LEU A 44 1.83 2.02 -6.92
CA LEU A 44 1.98 3.09 -7.92
C LEU A 44 3.34 3.07 -8.60
N PHE A 45 4.40 2.78 -7.86
CA PHE A 45 5.74 2.67 -8.41
C PHE A 45 5.84 1.55 -9.45
N MET A 46 5.26 0.39 -9.16
CA MET A 46 5.13 -0.72 -10.11
C MET A 46 4.34 -0.30 -11.37
N ARG A 47 3.17 0.33 -11.19
CA ARG A 47 2.31 0.76 -12.32
C ARG A 47 2.96 1.82 -13.21
N THR A 48 3.71 2.74 -12.61
CA THR A 48 4.40 3.81 -13.35
C THR A 48 5.71 3.34 -13.99
N ASN A 49 6.18 2.14 -13.64
CA ASN A 49 7.48 1.60 -14.06
C ASN A 49 8.64 2.58 -13.83
N GLY A 50 8.61 3.30 -12.70
CA GLY A 50 9.63 4.30 -12.34
C GLY A 50 9.67 5.56 -13.21
N ARG A 51 8.73 5.76 -14.15
CA ARG A 51 8.65 6.96 -15.00
C ARG A 51 8.18 8.22 -14.27
N HIS A 52 7.71 8.06 -13.03
CA HIS A 52 7.11 9.14 -12.26
C HIS A 52 7.75 9.26 -10.89
N ARG A 53 7.81 10.50 -10.39
CA ARG A 53 7.98 10.78 -8.97
C ARG A 53 6.60 10.86 -8.32
N MET A 54 6.54 10.56 -7.03
CA MET A 54 5.30 10.61 -6.26
C MET A 54 5.56 11.08 -4.84
N VAL A 55 4.56 11.74 -4.27
CA VAL A 55 4.56 12.13 -2.85
C VAL A 55 3.20 11.82 -2.24
N CYS A 56 3.21 11.17 -1.08
CA CYS A 56 2.02 10.97 -0.27
C CYS A 56 1.54 12.33 0.26
N ARG A 57 0.29 12.69 -0.03
CA ARG A 57 -0.35 13.94 0.42
C ARG A 57 -1.29 13.72 1.60
N ASN A 58 -1.86 12.53 1.71
CA ASN A 58 -2.74 12.17 2.81
C ASN A 58 -2.74 10.65 2.99
N ALA A 59 -2.80 10.18 4.23
CA ALA A 59 -2.97 8.78 4.55
C ALA A 59 -3.96 8.66 5.71
N THR A 60 -5.04 7.91 5.50
CA THR A 60 -6.04 7.65 6.53
C THR A 60 -6.20 6.16 6.73
N TYR A 61 -6.52 5.76 7.96
CA TYR A 61 -6.75 4.37 8.29
C TYR A 61 -7.92 4.22 9.26
N ARG A 62 -8.80 3.26 8.97
CA ARG A 62 -9.87 2.82 9.86
C ARG A 62 -9.49 1.49 10.47
N PHE A 63 -9.20 1.51 11.77
CA PHE A 63 -8.96 0.31 12.58
C PHE A 63 -10.29 -0.44 12.79
N MET A 64 -10.29 -1.74 12.58
CA MET A 64 -11.44 -2.62 12.85
C MET A 64 -11.11 -3.67 13.91
N LEU A 65 -9.94 -4.31 13.80
CA LEU A 65 -9.48 -5.33 14.74
C LEU A 65 -7.97 -5.15 14.99
N PRO A 66 -7.45 -5.55 16.15
CA PRO A 66 -6.01 -5.68 16.35
C PRO A 66 -5.44 -6.86 15.55
N SER A 67 -4.15 -6.80 15.20
CA SER A 67 -3.40 -7.94 14.65
C SER A 67 -2.28 -8.37 15.58
N THR A 68 -2.30 -9.64 16.00
CA THR A 68 -1.19 -10.34 16.67
C THR A 68 -0.28 -11.09 15.68
N ASN A 69 -0.65 -11.08 14.40
CA ASN A 69 0.11 -11.64 13.29
C ASN A 69 0.71 -10.51 12.45
N GLY A 70 1.40 -10.87 11.37
CA GLY A 70 1.83 -9.91 10.36
C GLY A 70 0.64 -9.19 9.71
N LEU A 71 0.94 -8.20 8.88
CA LEU A 71 -0.03 -7.47 8.08
C LEU A 71 0.05 -7.94 6.64
N HIS A 72 -1.10 -8.10 6.00
CA HIS A 72 -1.24 -8.37 4.58
C HIS A 72 -2.08 -7.24 3.97
N PHE A 73 -1.47 -6.43 3.12
CA PHE A 73 -2.09 -5.29 2.45
C PHE A 73 -2.47 -5.67 1.03
N LYS A 74 -3.72 -5.41 0.64
CA LYS A 74 -4.21 -5.56 -0.73
C LYS A 74 -4.72 -4.22 -1.22
N VAL A 75 -4.11 -3.69 -2.27
CA VAL A 75 -4.61 -2.48 -2.94
C VAL A 75 -5.83 -2.89 -3.77
N GLU A 76 -6.93 -2.16 -3.65
CA GLU A 76 -8.10 -2.43 -4.48
C GLU A 76 -7.75 -2.17 -5.95
N PRO A 77 -8.23 -3.00 -6.89
CA PRO A 77 -8.05 -2.76 -8.31
C PRO A 77 -8.48 -1.33 -8.67
N ILE A 78 -7.61 -0.60 -9.34
CA ILE A 78 -7.88 0.77 -9.76
C ILE A 78 -8.47 0.73 -11.15
N SER A 79 -9.42 1.61 -11.43
CA SER A 79 -10.06 1.71 -12.74
C SER A 79 -9.07 2.07 -13.85
N GLU A 80 -9.47 1.81 -15.10
CA GLU A 80 -8.75 2.17 -16.34
C GLU A 80 -8.26 3.63 -16.36
N ASN A 81 -8.91 4.51 -15.60
CA ASN A 81 -8.53 5.92 -15.45
C ASN A 81 -7.09 6.14 -14.96
N LEU A 82 -6.53 5.23 -14.14
CA LEU A 82 -5.16 5.42 -13.66
C LEU A 82 -4.13 5.21 -14.77
N ASP A 83 -4.29 4.19 -15.60
CA ASP A 83 -3.33 3.93 -16.69
C ASP A 83 -3.35 5.07 -17.70
N HIS A 84 -4.53 5.57 -18.04
CA HIS A 84 -4.67 6.78 -18.85
C HIS A 84 -3.99 8.01 -18.22
N ALA A 85 -4.09 8.20 -16.90
CA ALA A 85 -3.42 9.30 -16.22
C ALA A 85 -1.88 9.16 -16.22
N ILE A 86 -1.38 7.93 -16.08
CA ILE A 86 0.06 7.61 -16.16
C ILE A 86 0.60 7.87 -17.57
N ASP A 87 -0.12 7.43 -18.60
CA ASP A 87 0.32 7.54 -19.99
C ASP A 87 0.17 8.96 -20.57
N ALA A 88 -0.69 9.79 -19.96
CA ALA A 88 -0.79 11.20 -20.30
C ALA A 88 0.50 11.99 -19.99
N LEU A 89 1.42 11.45 -19.19
CA LEU A 89 2.70 12.08 -18.80
C LEU A 89 2.52 13.52 -18.30
N LYS A 90 1.45 13.75 -17.53
CA LYS A 90 1.15 15.04 -16.88
C LYS A 90 1.02 14.84 -15.38
N PRO A 91 1.25 15.88 -14.55
CA PRO A 91 0.99 15.76 -13.12
C PRO A 91 -0.49 15.43 -12.83
N PHE A 92 -0.73 14.50 -11.90
CA PHE A 92 -2.08 14.13 -11.46
C PHE A 92 -2.12 13.77 -9.97
N ASN A 93 -3.32 13.69 -9.42
CA ASN A 93 -3.57 13.15 -8.09
C ASN A 93 -4.33 11.84 -8.20
N THR A 94 -4.05 10.89 -7.32
CA THR A 94 -4.79 9.64 -7.25
C THR A 94 -4.94 9.15 -5.82
N ASP A 95 -6.06 8.48 -5.54
CA ASP A 95 -6.41 7.94 -4.24
C ASP A 95 -6.41 6.41 -4.31
N LEU A 96 -5.62 5.78 -3.45
CA LEU A 96 -5.51 4.33 -3.36
C LEU A 96 -6.26 3.82 -2.15
N LYS A 97 -7.17 2.88 -2.36
CA LYS A 97 -7.85 2.15 -1.29
C LYS A 97 -7.13 0.85 -1.00
N VAL A 98 -6.85 0.59 0.27
CA VAL A 98 -6.10 -0.60 0.70
C VAL A 98 -6.88 -1.36 1.75
N ASN A 99 -7.16 -2.62 1.46
CA ASN A 99 -7.72 -3.55 2.43
C ASN A 99 -6.59 -4.19 3.22
N VAL A 100 -6.70 -4.19 4.56
CA VAL A 100 -5.65 -4.69 5.44
C VAL A 100 -6.16 -5.88 6.23
N TYR A 101 -5.42 -6.97 6.17
CA TYR A 101 -5.71 -8.24 6.79
C TYR A 101 -4.57 -8.62 7.74
N ALA A 102 -4.85 -9.48 8.71
CA ALA A 102 -3.79 -10.25 9.35
C ALA A 102 -3.18 -11.23 8.32
N CYS A 103 -1.90 -11.57 8.45
CA CYS A 103 -1.33 -12.68 7.66
C CYS A 103 -2.03 -14.01 8.00
N GLY A 104 -2.22 -14.85 6.98
CA GLY A 104 -2.71 -16.22 7.09
C GLY A 104 -1.64 -17.19 7.60
N LYS A 105 -1.90 -18.50 7.45
CA LYS A 105 -0.98 -19.56 7.89
C LYS A 105 0.21 -19.68 6.94
N HIS A 106 -0.05 -19.55 5.64
CA HIS A 106 0.97 -19.63 4.60
C HIS A 106 1.22 -18.25 3.95
N PRO A 107 2.42 -18.01 3.36
CA PRO A 107 2.71 -16.76 2.68
C PRO A 107 1.72 -16.49 1.54
N GLY A 108 1.22 -15.26 1.44
CA GLY A 108 0.22 -14.86 0.45
C GLY A 108 -1.22 -15.10 0.90
N GLU A 109 -1.46 -15.87 1.97
CA GLU A 109 -2.80 -16.05 2.53
C GLU A 109 -3.19 -14.88 3.45
N THR A 110 -4.48 -14.57 3.44
CA THR A 110 -5.06 -13.58 4.34
C THR A 110 -5.78 -14.25 5.51
N GLY A 111 -5.59 -13.74 6.71
CA GLY A 111 -6.47 -13.96 7.86
C GLY A 111 -7.65 -12.98 7.85
N ARG A 112 -8.13 -12.64 9.06
CA ARG A 112 -9.24 -11.69 9.22
C ARG A 112 -8.86 -10.30 8.71
N ARG A 113 -9.84 -9.60 8.14
CA ARG A 113 -9.71 -8.17 7.80
C ARG A 113 -9.62 -7.35 9.09
N ILE A 114 -8.56 -6.58 9.24
CA ILE A 114 -8.26 -5.79 10.44
C ILE A 114 -8.50 -4.29 10.24
N GLY A 115 -8.69 -3.85 9.00
CA GLY A 115 -9.06 -2.48 8.70
C GLY A 115 -9.03 -2.14 7.22
N ARG A 116 -9.03 -0.83 6.95
CA ARG A 116 -8.98 -0.26 5.60
C ARG A 116 -8.23 1.05 5.64
N GLY A 117 -7.36 1.28 4.67
CA GLY A 117 -6.67 2.54 4.45
C GLY A 117 -7.08 3.21 3.16
N GLU A 118 -6.88 4.52 3.11
CA GLU A 118 -6.94 5.33 1.90
C GLU A 118 -5.73 6.27 1.87
N VAL A 119 -4.98 6.25 0.77
CA VAL A 119 -3.73 7.00 0.62
C VAL A 119 -3.79 7.82 -0.66
N ARG A 120 -3.64 9.14 -0.54
CA ARG A 120 -3.59 10.09 -1.66
C ARG A 120 -2.16 10.35 -2.07
N PHE A 121 -1.88 10.23 -3.37
CA PHE A 121 -0.60 10.61 -3.96
C PHE A 121 -0.77 11.76 -4.95
N HIS A 122 0.23 12.64 -4.98
CA HIS A 122 0.50 13.50 -6.11
C HIS A 122 1.63 12.88 -6.93
N VAL A 123 1.44 12.72 -8.23
CA VAL A 123 2.32 11.99 -9.14
C VAL A 123 2.68 12.88 -10.33
N TRP A 124 3.95 12.90 -10.74
CA TRP A 124 4.41 13.68 -11.90
C TRP A 124 5.57 12.98 -12.63
N PRO A 125 5.69 13.17 -13.95
CA PRO A 125 6.73 12.51 -14.73
C PRO A 125 8.14 12.96 -14.28
N VAL A 126 9.10 12.03 -14.35
CA VAL A 126 10.52 12.37 -14.27
C VAL A 126 10.91 12.99 -15.62
N GLN A 127 11.31 14.26 -15.64
CA GLN A 127 11.98 14.82 -16.81
C GLN A 127 13.28 14.05 -17.03
N ARG A 128 13.43 13.45 -18.22
CA ARG A 128 14.72 12.99 -18.70
C ARG A 128 15.34 14.17 -19.42
N ASP A 129 16.48 14.63 -18.91
CA ASP A 129 17.36 15.49 -19.70
C ASP A 129 18.01 14.57 -20.72
N ASP A 130 17.65 14.74 -21.99
CA ASP A 130 18.24 14.03 -23.13
C ASP A 130 19.63 14.61 -23.46
#